data_AF-A0A2A4AKY8-F1
#
_entry.id   AF-A0A2A4AKY8-F1
#
_cell.length_a   1.000
_cell.length_b   1.000
_cell.length_c   1.000
_cell.angle_alpha   90.00
_cell.angle_beta   90.00
_cell.angle_gamma   90.00
#
_symmetry.space_group_name_H-M   'P 1'
#
loop_
_entity.id
_entity.type
_entity.pdbx_description
1 polymer ?
#
loop_
_entity_poly.entity_id
_entity_poly.type
_entity_poly.pdbx_seq_one_letter_code
_entity_poly.pdbx_strand_id
1 'polypeptide(L)'
;MKLTRRILPVSIALTLAAGSLAPAQAQLPDFSSQIPVGIPTDVTAGSSQFIPAGVPQVELPPQAYDLAKQYNIQLPPFIKQPAPEVAHHLVGATTEHLRKQGHVEDRNARNIAQEWADQGAAGALTYRSNVGDGRTHLNEGSGNVYRLTIQEAHDRLNWLNRDVPVTPAPGKHFGVATSFDGNFVYLAEYFFN
;
A
#
# COMPACT_ATOMS: atom_id res chain seq x y z
N MET A 1 -2.69 -38.93 -55.30
CA MET A 1 -4.17 -39.00 -55.45
C MET A 1 -4.77 -38.59 -54.11
N LYS A 2 -5.32 -37.38 -54.01
CA LYS A 2 -6.76 -37.04 -54.11
C LYS A 2 -7.55 -37.21 -52.79
N LEU A 3 -8.00 -36.06 -52.28
CA LEU A 3 -9.29 -35.72 -51.65
C LEU A 3 -9.60 -36.03 -50.16
N THR A 4 -9.48 -34.94 -49.38
CA THR A 4 -10.42 -34.29 -48.43
C THR A 4 -11.91 -34.72 -48.37
N ARG A 5 -12.50 -34.69 -47.15
CA ARG A 5 -13.88 -34.23 -46.74
C ARG A 5 -13.91 -34.16 -45.18
N ARG A 6 -14.15 -33.05 -44.45
CA ARG A 6 -15.24 -32.04 -44.30
C ARG A 6 -16.56 -32.53 -43.66
N ILE A 7 -16.87 -32.05 -42.44
CA ILE A 7 -18.23 -31.68 -41.92
C ILE A 7 -17.99 -30.51 -40.93
N LEU A 8 -18.03 -29.25 -41.36
CA LEU A 8 -19.15 -28.31 -41.57
C LEU A 8 -19.65 -27.59 -40.28
N PRO A 9 -19.43 -26.26 -40.19
CA PRO A 9 -19.92 -25.36 -39.14
C PRO A 9 -21.34 -24.87 -39.43
N VAL A 10 -22.10 -24.58 -38.37
CA VAL A 10 -23.38 -23.85 -38.48
C VAL A 10 -23.09 -22.38 -38.77
N SER A 11 -23.69 -21.93 -39.87
CA SER A 11 -23.59 -20.58 -40.40
C SER A 11 -24.71 -19.72 -39.83
N ILE A 12 -24.40 -18.49 -39.43
CA ILE A 12 -25.37 -17.39 -39.47
C ILE A 12 -24.78 -16.37 -40.42
N ALA A 13 -25.42 -16.25 -41.58
CA ALA A 13 -25.19 -15.17 -42.53
C ALA A 13 -26.16 -14.03 -42.18
N LEU A 14 -25.70 -12.79 -42.28
CA LEU A 14 -26.56 -11.73 -42.79
C LEU A 14 -25.73 -10.65 -43.51
N THR A 15 -25.91 -10.66 -44.83
CA THR A 15 -25.97 -9.52 -45.78
C THR A 15 -24.84 -8.51 -45.86
N LEU A 16 -24.15 -8.56 -47.02
CA LEU A 16 -23.41 -7.47 -47.63
C LEU A 16 -24.35 -6.29 -47.98
N ALA A 17 -23.92 -5.07 -47.63
CA ALA A 17 -24.21 -3.88 -48.41
C ALA A 17 -22.88 -3.39 -49.01
N ALA A 18 -22.91 -3.13 -50.32
CA ALA A 18 -21.79 -2.67 -51.11
C ALA A 18 -21.41 -1.22 -50.76
N GLY A 19 -20.11 -0.93 -50.72
CA GLY A 19 -19.58 0.42 -50.58
C GLY A 19 -18.06 0.43 -50.58
N SER A 20 -17.51 0.96 -51.67
CA SER A 20 -16.13 1.42 -51.92
C SER A 20 -15.10 1.40 -50.77
N LEU A 21 -13.91 0.89 -51.12
CA LEU A 21 -12.65 0.98 -50.39
C LEU A 21 -12.32 2.40 -49.92
N ALA A 22 -12.08 2.55 -48.61
CA ALA A 22 -11.31 3.66 -48.04
C ALA A 22 -10.38 3.07 -46.95
N PRO A 23 -9.10 3.49 -46.86
CA PRO A 23 -8.24 3.05 -45.78
C PRO A 23 -8.74 3.67 -44.47
N ALA A 24 -9.24 2.86 -43.54
CA ALA A 24 -9.51 3.32 -42.19
C ALA A 24 -8.17 3.54 -41.47
N GLN A 25 -7.71 4.79 -41.45
CA GLN A 25 -6.65 5.23 -40.55
C GLN A 25 -7.16 5.05 -39.11
N ALA A 26 -6.42 4.30 -38.30
CA ALA A 26 -6.66 4.23 -36.86
C ALA A 26 -6.45 5.63 -36.27
N GLN A 27 -7.55 6.30 -35.94
CA GLN A 27 -7.55 7.61 -35.30
C GLN A 27 -7.35 7.39 -33.79
N LEU A 28 -6.25 7.92 -33.25
CA LEU A 28 -6.04 8.02 -31.81
C LEU A 28 -7.16 8.90 -31.22
N PRO A 29 -7.74 8.55 -30.05
CA PRO A 29 -8.71 9.40 -29.40
C PRO A 29 -8.05 10.73 -29.01
N ASP A 30 -8.64 11.82 -29.51
CA ASP A 30 -8.34 13.20 -29.17
C ASP A 30 -8.89 13.51 -27.77
N PHE A 31 -8.01 13.83 -26.83
CA PHE A 31 -8.37 14.27 -25.48
C PHE A 31 -8.42 15.80 -25.34
N SER A 32 -8.42 16.54 -26.46
CA SER A 32 -8.33 18.01 -26.46
C SER A 32 -9.68 18.69 -26.31
N SER A 33 -10.51 18.33 -25.33
CA SER A 33 -11.75 19.08 -25.03
C SER A 33 -12.30 18.76 -23.65
N GLN A 34 -11.63 19.24 -22.59
CA GLN A 34 -12.27 19.63 -21.31
C GLN A 34 -11.19 20.12 -20.31
N ILE A 35 -10.72 21.35 -20.48
CA ILE A 35 -10.08 22.11 -19.40
C ILE A 35 -10.97 23.34 -19.16
N PRO A 36 -11.65 23.46 -18.00
CA PRO A 36 -12.30 24.71 -17.63
C PRO A 36 -11.21 25.77 -17.43
N VAL A 37 -11.30 26.82 -18.23
CA VAL A 37 -10.44 28.01 -18.17
C VAL A 37 -10.74 28.77 -16.88
N GLY A 38 -9.75 28.89 -16.00
CA GLY A 38 -9.84 29.73 -14.80
C GLY A 38 -8.73 29.46 -13.79
N ILE A 39 -7.49 29.88 -14.10
CA ILE A 39 -6.41 29.96 -13.11
C ILE A 39 -6.22 31.44 -12.75
N PRO A 40 -6.51 31.89 -11.51
CA PRO A 40 -5.99 33.17 -11.04
C PRO A 40 -4.47 33.06 -10.89
N THR A 41 -3.76 33.92 -11.62
CA THR A 41 -2.31 34.09 -11.54
C THR A 41 -1.92 34.73 -10.21
N ASP A 42 -1.68 33.92 -9.19
CA ASP A 42 -0.73 34.24 -8.11
C ASP A 42 -0.42 32.97 -7.31
N VAL A 43 0.70 32.33 -7.64
CA VAL A 43 1.37 31.37 -6.76
C VAL A 43 2.86 31.66 -6.75
N THR A 44 3.20 32.61 -5.89
CA THR A 44 4.53 32.77 -5.30
C THR A 44 5.03 31.44 -4.77
N ALA A 45 6.30 31.16 -5.03
CA ALA A 45 7.01 29.95 -4.64
C ALA A 45 6.76 29.52 -3.19
N GLY A 46 6.15 28.35 -3.05
CA GLY A 46 6.05 27.59 -1.81
C GLY A 46 5.78 26.14 -2.19
N SER A 47 6.84 25.33 -2.27
CA SER A 47 6.80 23.91 -2.59
C SER A 47 6.04 23.14 -1.50
N SER A 48 4.74 23.04 -1.66
CA SER A 48 3.87 22.08 -0.97
C SER A 48 2.82 21.67 -1.99
N GLN A 49 3.17 20.71 -2.84
CA GLN A 49 2.23 20.13 -3.80
C GLN A 49 1.14 19.41 -3.01
N PHE A 50 -0.03 20.05 -2.98
CA PHE A 50 -1.27 19.49 -2.47
C PHE A 50 -1.59 18.23 -3.28
N ILE A 51 -1.52 17.05 -2.66
CA ILE A 51 -2.20 15.87 -3.21
C ILE A 51 -3.62 15.91 -2.64
N PRO A 52 -4.66 16.08 -3.48
CA PRO A 52 -6.03 15.97 -3.02
C PRO A 52 -6.26 14.58 -2.41
N ALA A 53 -6.86 14.53 -1.23
CA ALA A 53 -7.31 13.28 -0.65
C ALA A 53 -8.25 12.57 -1.64
N GLY A 54 -7.89 11.35 -2.08
CA GLY A 54 -8.67 10.55 -3.02
C GLY A 54 -8.06 10.35 -4.42
N VAL A 55 -6.86 10.86 -4.72
CA VAL A 55 -6.15 10.46 -5.94
C VAL A 55 -5.62 9.02 -5.76
N PRO A 56 -6.01 8.06 -6.62
CA PRO A 56 -5.53 6.68 -6.50
C PRO A 56 -4.01 6.64 -6.68
N GLN A 57 -3.31 6.14 -5.67
CA GLN A 57 -1.86 5.98 -5.75
C GLN A 57 -1.52 4.73 -6.56
N VAL A 58 -0.58 4.88 -7.50
CA VAL A 58 -0.10 3.77 -8.32
C VAL A 58 1.10 3.13 -7.63
N GLU A 59 1.01 1.83 -7.34
CA GLU A 59 2.13 1.06 -6.80
C GLU A 59 2.98 0.53 -7.97
N LEU A 60 4.25 0.91 -8.01
CA LEU A 60 5.19 0.39 -8.98
C LEU A 60 5.73 -0.99 -8.56
N PRO A 61 6.23 -1.79 -9.52
CA PRO A 61 7.01 -2.98 -9.19
C PRO A 61 8.25 -2.63 -8.33
N PRO A 62 8.68 -3.49 -7.40
CA PRO A 62 9.84 -3.25 -6.55
C PRO A 62 11.10 -2.78 -7.31
N GLN A 63 11.37 -3.39 -8.46
CA GLN A 63 12.54 -3.09 -9.30
C GLN A 63 12.53 -1.64 -9.83
N ALA A 64 11.34 -1.06 -10.03
CA ALA A 64 11.21 0.30 -10.52
C ALA A 64 11.61 1.33 -9.46
N TYR A 65 11.34 1.05 -8.18
CA TYR A 65 11.80 1.91 -7.08
C TYR A 65 13.31 1.87 -6.92
N ASP A 66 13.92 0.69 -7.08
CA ASP A 66 15.38 0.52 -7.00
C ASP A 66 16.08 1.29 -8.13
N LEU A 67 15.55 1.20 -9.35
CA LEU A 67 16.04 1.97 -10.49
C LEU A 67 15.85 3.48 -10.28
N ALA A 68 14.70 3.92 -9.76
CA ALA A 68 14.47 5.32 -9.47
C ALA A 68 15.49 5.87 -8.46
N LYS A 69 15.81 5.10 -7.40
CA LYS A 69 16.89 5.44 -6.46
C LYS A 69 18.26 5.47 -7.14
N GLN A 70 18.58 4.44 -7.92
CA GLN A 70 19.88 4.31 -8.61
C GLN A 70 20.15 5.48 -9.56
N TYR A 71 19.12 5.95 -10.27
CA TYR A 71 19.23 7.06 -11.24
C TYR A 71 18.80 8.42 -10.66
N ASN A 72 18.56 8.50 -9.34
CA ASN A 72 18.12 9.72 -8.65
C ASN A 72 16.91 10.39 -9.31
N ILE A 73 15.95 9.58 -9.79
CA ILE A 73 14.71 10.02 -10.41
C ILE A 73 13.71 10.34 -9.30
N GLN A 74 13.21 11.58 -9.27
CA GLN A 74 12.12 11.96 -8.39
C GLN A 74 10.81 11.36 -8.91
N LEU A 75 10.23 10.44 -8.15
CA LEU A 75 8.94 9.84 -8.49
C LEU A 75 7.82 10.86 -8.29
N PRO A 76 6.86 10.95 -9.23
CA PRO A 76 5.70 11.81 -9.06
C PRO A 76 4.89 11.48 -7.79
N PRO A 77 4.20 12.47 -7.20
CA PRO A 77 3.47 12.29 -5.93
C PRO A 77 2.29 11.29 -6.00
N PHE A 78 1.80 10.97 -7.19
CA PHE A 78 0.75 9.94 -7.37
C PHE A 78 1.30 8.51 -7.32
N ILE A 79 2.61 8.32 -7.27
CA ILE A 79 3.23 7.02 -7.05
C ILE A 79 3.32 6.76 -5.55
N LYS A 80 2.88 5.56 -5.13
CA LYS A 80 3.00 5.14 -3.74
C LYS A 80 4.47 5.13 -3.33
N GLN A 81 4.80 5.83 -2.25
CA GLN A 81 6.17 5.86 -1.77
C GLN A 81 6.53 4.50 -1.15
N PRO A 82 7.71 3.94 -1.46
CA PRO A 82 8.13 2.70 -0.83
C PRO A 82 8.30 2.92 0.66
N ALA A 83 7.88 1.94 1.46
CA ALA A 83 8.08 1.99 2.90
C ALA A 83 9.58 2.12 3.22
N PRO A 84 9.95 2.94 4.22
CA PRO A 84 11.34 3.08 4.63
C PRO A 84 11.85 1.74 5.19
N GLU A 85 13.16 1.50 5.08
CA GLU A 85 13.77 0.25 5.55
C GLU A 85 13.53 -0.01 7.04
N VAL A 86 13.51 1.06 7.85
CA VAL A 86 13.20 1.01 9.28
C VAL A 86 11.84 0.35 9.58
N ALA A 87 10.85 0.48 8.70
CA ALA A 87 9.53 -0.13 8.88
C ALA A 87 9.59 -1.67 8.81
N HIS A 88 10.49 -2.22 7.99
CA HIS A 88 10.69 -3.67 7.89
C HIS A 88 11.44 -4.20 9.11
N HIS A 89 12.49 -3.49 9.54
CA HIS A 89 13.26 -3.85 10.73
C HIS A 89 12.43 -3.77 12.01
N LEU A 90 11.48 -2.82 12.09
CA LEU A 90 10.55 -2.71 13.23
C LEU A 90 9.71 -3.97 13.41
N VAL A 91 9.17 -4.57 12.34
CA VAL A 91 8.36 -5.79 12.45
C VAL A 91 9.19 -6.92 13.07
N GLY A 92 10.41 -7.12 12.57
CA GLY A 92 11.32 -8.15 13.09
C GLY A 92 11.70 -7.91 14.55
N ALA A 93 12.14 -6.70 14.89
CA ALA A 93 12.58 -6.36 16.24
C ALA A 93 11.45 -6.46 17.28
N THR A 94 10.25 -5.99 16.94
CA THR A 94 9.07 -6.13 17.81
C THR A 94 8.68 -7.60 17.98
N THR A 95 8.68 -8.38 16.89
CA THR A 95 8.37 -9.82 16.95
C THR A 95 9.32 -10.57 17.87
N GLU A 96 10.63 -10.31 17.76
CA GLU A 96 11.63 -10.91 18.65
C GLU A 96 11.46 -10.46 20.10
N HIS A 97 11.14 -9.19 20.34
CA HIS A 97 10.86 -8.69 21.69
C HIS A 97 9.67 -9.40 22.34
N LEU A 98 8.56 -9.54 21.62
CA LEU A 98 7.35 -10.23 22.09
C LEU A 98 7.59 -11.73 22.32
N ARG A 99 8.40 -12.38 21.47
CA ARG A 99 8.83 -13.77 21.69
C ARG A 99 9.65 -13.92 22.96
N LYS A 100 10.61 -13.02 23.21
CA LYS A 100 11.40 -13.02 24.46
C LYS A 100 10.52 -12.82 25.70
N GLN A 101 9.41 -12.08 25.58
CA GLN A 101 8.41 -11.93 26.64
C GLN A 101 7.56 -13.18 26.87
N GLY A 102 7.63 -14.19 26.00
CA GLY A 102 6.88 -15.44 26.11
C GLY A 102 5.64 -15.54 25.22
N HIS A 103 5.41 -14.57 24.32
CA HIS A 103 4.31 -14.64 23.35
C HIS A 103 4.66 -15.55 22.15
N VAL A 104 3.62 -16.01 21.46
CA VAL A 104 3.74 -16.94 20.32
C VAL A 104 3.23 -16.24 19.06
N GLU A 105 4.06 -16.17 18.02
CA GLU A 105 3.62 -15.58 16.75
C GLU A 105 2.50 -16.43 16.14
N ASP A 106 1.46 -15.76 15.64
CA ASP A 106 0.34 -16.38 14.97
C ASP A 106 0.06 -15.68 13.63
N ARG A 107 -0.18 -16.48 12.58
CA ARG A 107 -0.38 -15.97 11.23
C ARG A 107 -1.69 -15.20 11.08
N ASN A 108 -2.75 -15.62 11.77
CA ASN A 108 -4.04 -14.92 11.72
C ASN A 108 -3.95 -13.60 12.47
N ALA A 109 -3.31 -13.59 13.65
CA ALA A 109 -3.03 -12.35 14.38
C ALA A 109 -2.20 -11.38 13.53
N ARG A 110 -1.23 -11.87 12.75
CA ARG A 110 -0.44 -11.04 11.83
C ARG A 110 -1.27 -10.44 10.70
N ASN A 111 -2.20 -11.21 10.13
CA ASN A 111 -3.09 -10.68 9.09
C ASN A 111 -4.00 -9.57 9.66
N ILE A 112 -4.50 -9.73 10.89
CA ILE A 112 -5.30 -8.71 11.58
C ILE A 112 -4.44 -7.47 11.86
N ALA A 113 -3.20 -7.66 12.34
CA ALA A 113 -2.26 -6.56 12.53
C ALA A 113 -2.00 -5.82 11.21
N GLN A 114 -1.84 -6.52 10.08
CA GLN A 114 -1.68 -5.88 8.77
C GLN A 114 -2.89 -5.03 8.40
N GLU A 115 -4.10 -5.58 8.58
CA GLU A 115 -5.33 -4.84 8.36
C GLU A 115 -5.39 -3.56 9.21
N TRP A 116 -5.02 -3.64 10.49
CA TRP A 116 -4.97 -2.49 11.39
C TRP A 116 -3.91 -1.46 10.97
N ALA A 117 -2.74 -1.90 10.52
CA ALA A 117 -1.71 -1.00 10.01
C ALA A 117 -2.19 -0.26 8.75
N ASP A 118 -2.87 -0.97 7.84
CA ASP A 118 -3.45 -0.40 6.63
C ASP A 118 -4.60 0.58 6.93
N GLN A 119 -5.43 0.29 7.94
CA GLN A 119 -6.42 1.25 8.46
C GLN A 119 -5.73 2.54 8.94
N GLY A 120 -4.57 2.42 9.60
CA GLY A 120 -3.74 3.55 10.01
C GLY A 120 -3.27 4.39 8.83
N ALA A 121 -2.65 3.74 7.83
CA ALA A 121 -2.15 4.41 6.62
C ALA A 121 -3.27 5.02 5.76
N ALA A 122 -4.47 4.45 5.80
CA ALA A 122 -5.66 5.01 5.15
C ALA A 122 -6.29 6.19 5.91
N GLY A 123 -5.76 6.56 7.09
CA GLY A 123 -6.32 7.62 7.93
C GLY A 123 -7.65 7.26 8.59
N ALA A 124 -7.97 5.96 8.69
CA ALA A 124 -9.25 5.49 9.23
C ALA A 124 -9.26 5.41 10.77
N LEU A 125 -8.10 5.54 11.43
CA LEU A 125 -7.95 5.40 12.88
C LEU A 125 -7.89 6.75 13.61
N THR A 126 -8.41 6.76 14.83
CA THR A 126 -8.28 7.90 15.74
C THR A 126 -7.11 7.64 16.70
N TYR A 127 -6.21 8.62 16.80
CA TYR A 127 -5.03 8.53 17.66
C TYR A 127 -5.19 9.39 18.90
N ARG A 128 -4.83 8.83 20.06
CA ARG A 128 -4.55 9.59 21.28
C ARG A 128 -3.04 9.69 21.41
N SER A 129 -2.51 10.90 21.26
CA SER A 129 -1.07 11.15 21.03
C SER A 129 -0.60 10.49 19.72
N ASN A 130 0.07 9.33 19.80
CA ASN A 130 0.61 8.57 18.69
C ASN A 130 0.16 7.10 18.70
N VAL A 131 -0.80 6.74 19.55
CA VAL A 131 -1.34 5.38 19.64
C VAL A 131 -2.83 5.41 19.36
N GLY A 132 -3.30 4.49 18.53
CA GLY A 132 -4.70 4.24 18.26
C GLY A 132 -5.00 2.75 18.38
N ASP A 133 -6.29 2.42 18.36
CA ASP A 133 -6.78 1.05 18.31
C ASP A 133 -7.16 0.71 16.87
N GLY A 134 -7.12 -0.58 16.51
CA GLY A 134 -7.79 -1.03 15.28
C GLY A 134 -9.30 -0.89 15.37
N ARG A 135 -9.99 -1.07 14.24
CA ARG A 135 -11.47 -0.95 14.19
C ARG A 135 -12.20 -2.27 14.03
N THR A 136 -11.48 -3.35 13.82
CA THR A 136 -11.98 -4.71 13.54
C THR A 136 -11.40 -5.70 14.54
N HIS A 137 -11.98 -6.89 14.67
CA HIS A 137 -11.48 -7.98 15.53
C HIS A 137 -11.33 -7.65 17.03
N LEU A 138 -12.07 -6.65 17.51
CA LEU A 138 -12.03 -6.16 18.90
C LEU A 138 -12.62 -7.13 19.94
N ASN A 139 -13.40 -8.13 19.50
CA ASN A 139 -13.95 -9.16 20.38
C ASN A 139 -13.04 -10.39 20.49
N GLU A 140 -12.13 -10.58 19.54
CA GLU A 140 -11.23 -11.74 19.45
C GLU A 140 -9.91 -11.49 20.18
N GLY A 141 -9.55 -10.21 20.35
CA GLY A 141 -8.26 -9.80 20.88
C GLY A 141 -8.15 -8.30 21.07
N SER A 142 -6.95 -7.86 21.42
CA SER A 142 -6.63 -6.47 21.68
C SER A 142 -5.22 -6.14 21.21
N GLY A 143 -4.89 -4.86 21.14
CA GLY A 143 -3.60 -4.43 20.61
C GLY A 143 -3.56 -2.93 20.37
N ASN A 144 -2.50 -2.47 19.71
CA ASN A 144 -2.26 -1.07 19.46
C ASN A 144 -1.77 -0.84 18.03
N VAL A 145 -2.10 0.32 17.47
CA VAL A 145 -1.50 0.85 16.25
C VAL A 145 -0.74 2.12 16.60
N TYR A 146 0.58 2.07 16.47
CA TYR A 146 1.48 3.19 16.68
C TYR A 146 1.65 3.97 15.37
N ARG A 147 1.40 5.28 15.38
CA ARG A 147 1.72 6.20 14.29
C ARG A 147 3.07 6.84 14.59
N LEU A 148 4.10 6.42 13.87
CA LEU A 148 5.48 6.84 14.09
C LEU A 148 5.97 7.70 12.92
N THR A 149 6.61 8.83 13.21
CA THR A 149 7.49 9.47 12.24
C THR A 149 8.67 8.54 11.91
N ILE A 150 9.37 8.82 10.82
CA ILE A 150 10.59 8.07 10.45
C ILE A 150 11.63 8.09 11.59
N GLN A 151 11.79 9.23 12.27
CA GLN A 151 12.72 9.34 13.39
C GLN A 151 12.27 8.51 14.59
N GLU A 152 10.99 8.58 14.96
CA GLU A 152 10.46 7.76 16.07
C GLU A 152 10.52 6.26 15.76
N ALA A 153 10.37 5.88 14.50
CA ALA A 153 10.58 4.50 14.05
C ALA A 153 12.02 4.04 14.29
N HIS A 154 13.01 4.90 13.99
CA HIS A 154 14.42 4.62 14.29
C HIS A 154 14.68 4.55 15.80
N ASP A 155 14.13 5.47 16.58
CA ASP A 155 14.31 5.51 18.03
C ASP A 155 13.72 4.26 18.70
N ARG A 156 12.53 3.83 18.26
CA ARG A 156 11.90 2.59 18.72
C ARG A 156 12.74 1.37 18.34
N LEU A 157 13.19 1.28 17.09
CA LEU A 157 14.05 0.18 16.64
C LEU A 157 15.34 0.10 17.45
N ASN A 158 15.99 1.25 17.70
CA ASN A 158 17.18 1.33 18.53
C ASN A 158 16.90 0.85 19.96
N TRP A 159 15.76 1.23 20.54
CA TRP A 159 15.35 0.76 21.86
C TRP A 159 15.13 -0.76 21.89
N LEU A 160 14.43 -1.33 20.90
CA LEU A 160 14.17 -2.77 20.79
C LEU A 160 15.45 -3.60 20.63
N ASN A 161 16.45 -3.03 19.95
CA ASN A 161 17.75 -3.66 19.73
C ASN A 161 18.68 -3.58 20.94
N ARG A 162 18.31 -2.85 22.00
CA ARG A 162 19.09 -2.86 23.25
C ARG A 162 18.90 -4.21 23.93
N ASP A 163 19.99 -4.74 24.48
CA ASP A 163 19.97 -5.93 25.32
C ASP A 163 19.43 -5.55 26.71
N VAL A 164 18.12 -5.32 26.79
CA VAL A 164 17.41 -5.04 28.03
C VAL A 164 16.67 -6.29 28.51
N PRO A 165 16.70 -6.60 29.81
CA PRO A 165 15.87 -7.66 30.37
C PRO A 165 14.40 -7.41 30.03
N VAL A 166 13.75 -8.43 29.47
CA VAL A 166 12.31 -8.39 29.24
C VAL A 166 11.58 -9.02 30.40
N THR A 167 10.50 -8.39 30.85
CA THR A 167 9.60 -8.99 31.83
C THR A 167 8.72 -10.02 31.13
N PRO A 168 8.72 -11.29 31.56
CA PRO A 168 7.83 -12.30 31.00
C PRO A 168 6.36 -11.92 31.21
N ALA A 169 5.54 -12.22 30.21
CA ALA A 169 4.09 -12.05 30.26
C ALA A 169 3.40 -13.41 30.06
N PRO A 170 2.12 -13.56 30.46
CA PRO A 170 1.31 -14.69 30.03
C PRO A 170 1.34 -14.78 28.49
N GLY A 171 1.80 -15.92 27.98
CA GLY A 171 1.96 -16.13 26.55
C GLY A 171 0.63 -15.96 25.83
N LYS A 172 0.61 -15.09 24.84
CA LYS A 172 -0.55 -14.83 23.95
C LYS A 172 -0.13 -15.06 22.52
N HIS A 173 -1.08 -15.48 21.70
CA HIS A 173 -0.89 -15.52 20.26
C HIS A 173 -0.92 -14.10 19.70
N PHE A 174 0.12 -13.70 18.99
CA PHE A 174 0.28 -12.31 18.55
C PHE A 174 0.68 -12.18 17.08
N GLY A 175 0.47 -10.99 16.53
CA GLY A 175 0.92 -10.59 15.21
C GLY A 175 1.41 -9.15 15.20
N VAL A 176 2.40 -8.89 14.36
CA VAL A 176 2.98 -7.55 14.16
C VAL A 176 3.04 -7.25 12.67
N ALA A 177 2.67 -6.05 12.28
CA ALA A 177 2.74 -5.60 10.90
C ALA A 177 3.01 -4.10 10.81
N THR A 178 3.46 -3.64 9.64
CA THR A 178 3.61 -2.22 9.35
C THR A 178 2.91 -1.81 8.06
N SER A 179 2.54 -0.53 7.97
CA SER A 179 2.09 0.13 6.75
C SER A 179 2.66 1.55 6.69
N PHE A 180 2.68 2.16 5.51
CA PHE A 180 3.31 3.47 5.28
C PHE A 180 2.47 4.32 4.32
N ASP A 181 2.19 5.56 4.70
CA ASP A 181 1.37 6.50 3.91
C ASP A 181 2.22 7.53 3.13
N GLY A 182 3.55 7.48 3.24
CA GLY A 182 4.47 8.49 2.71
C GLY A 182 5.08 9.40 3.78
N ASN A 183 4.48 9.50 4.97
CA ASN A 183 4.93 10.37 6.06
C ASN A 183 5.16 9.62 7.37
N PHE A 184 4.26 8.69 7.70
CA PHE A 184 4.24 7.95 8.95
C PHE A 184 4.30 6.45 8.70
N VAL A 185 5.06 5.76 9.56
CA VAL A 185 5.05 4.31 9.69
C VAL A 185 4.01 3.94 10.73
N TYR A 186 3.05 3.10 10.32
CA TYR A 186 1.99 2.59 11.17
C TYR A 186 2.37 1.18 11.62
N LEU A 187 2.84 1.04 12.87
CA LEU A 187 3.18 -0.26 13.45
C LEU A 187 1.98 -0.78 14.23
N ALA A 188 1.41 -1.90 13.80
CA ALA A 188 0.32 -2.57 14.49
C ALA A 188 0.81 -3.80 15.23
N GLU A 189 0.34 -3.96 16.46
CA GLU A 189 0.52 -5.14 17.31
C GLU A 189 -0.86 -5.65 17.69
N TYR A 190 -1.14 -6.93 17.45
CA TYR A 190 -2.42 -7.57 17.79
C TYR A 190 -2.18 -8.83 18.61
N PHE A 191 -2.99 -9.05 19.63
CA PHE A 191 -2.93 -10.20 20.54
C PHE A 191 -4.31 -10.82 20.69
N PHE A 192 -4.44 -12.12 20.49
CA PHE A 192 -5.66 -12.84 20.82
C PHE A 192 -5.90 -12.87 22.34
N ASN A 193 -7.18 -12.99 22.71
CA ASN A 193 -7.61 -13.07 24.11
C ASN A 193 -7.06 -14.29 24.85
#